data_AF-A0A4V2KA11-F1
#
_entry.id   AF-A0A4V2KA11-F1
#
_cell.length_a   1.000
_cell.length_b   1.000
_cell.length_c   1.000
_cell.angle_alpha   90.00
_cell.angle_beta   90.00
_cell.angle_gamma   90.00
#
_symmetry.space_group_name_H-M   'P 1'
#
loop_
_entity.id
_entity.type
_entity.pdbx_description
1 polymer ?
#
loop_
_entity_poly.entity_id
_entity_poly.type
_entity_poly.pdbx_seq_one_letter_code
_entity_poly.pdbx_strand_id
1 'polypeptide(L)'
;MSLAQKITGKLSREETSERHPEEVLKEFITEDPDSAYTFDSERDAPQSELCREGKNKGRECIMLQMHSTRLFQAMQDQGFYCALPMDPTRTYIECKRLPK
;
A
#
# COMPACT_ATOMS: atom_id res chain seq x y z
N MET A 1 -45.85 -23.83 -21.10
CA MET A 1 -45.19 -22.82 -21.94
C MET A 1 -44.46 -21.84 -21.01
N SER A 2 -43.44 -22.26 -20.25
CA SER A 2 -42.01 -22.33 -20.60
C SER A 2 -41.48 -21.14 -21.41
N LEU A 3 -40.64 -20.31 -20.78
CA LEU A 3 -39.43 -19.72 -21.37
C LEU A 3 -38.52 -19.11 -20.26
N ALA A 4 -37.78 -20.01 -19.64
CA ALA A 4 -36.35 -19.97 -19.24
C ALA A 4 -35.67 -18.70 -18.67
N GLN A 5 -34.98 -18.95 -17.56
CA GLN A 5 -33.83 -18.25 -16.98
C GLN A 5 -32.72 -17.80 -17.96
N LYS A 6 -32.07 -16.68 -17.62
CA LYS A 6 -30.65 -16.30 -17.85
C LYS A 6 -30.28 -15.35 -16.68
N ILE A 7 -29.38 -15.57 -15.70
CA ILE A 7 -28.00 -16.09 -15.68
C ILE A 7 -27.26 -15.52 -16.89
N THR A 8 -26.41 -14.50 -16.81
CA THR A 8 -25.19 -14.37 -15.99
C THR A 8 -24.71 -12.91 -16.09
N GLY A 9 -24.33 -12.30 -14.98
CA GLY A 9 -23.74 -10.95 -14.96
C GLY A 9 -23.09 -10.64 -13.62
N LYS A 10 -22.46 -11.66 -13.02
CA LYS A 10 -21.74 -11.58 -11.76
C LYS A 10 -20.26 -11.46 -12.10
N LEU A 11 -19.83 -10.27 -12.53
CA LEU A 11 -18.42 -9.95 -12.74
C LEU A 11 -17.95 -9.21 -11.48
N SER A 12 -17.38 -10.00 -10.57
CA SER A 12 -16.39 -9.59 -9.56
C SER A 12 -16.61 -8.22 -8.90
N ARG A 13 -17.61 -8.12 -8.02
CA ARG A 13 -17.41 -7.35 -6.77
C ARG A 13 -16.54 -8.24 -5.91
N GLU A 14 -15.23 -8.02 -5.98
CA GLU A 14 -14.31 -8.56 -4.98
C GLU A 14 -14.80 -8.12 -3.60
N GLU A 15 -14.89 -9.11 -2.73
CA GLU A 15 -15.24 -8.98 -1.32
C GLU A 15 -14.12 -8.22 -0.60
N THR A 16 -14.16 -6.88 -0.58
CA THR A 16 -13.40 -6.12 0.39
C THR A 16 -14.17 -6.11 1.70
N SER A 17 -13.87 -7.07 2.57
CA SER A 17 -14.05 -6.88 4.02
C SER A 17 -13.41 -5.53 4.36
N GLU A 18 -14.20 -4.58 4.88
CA GLU A 18 -13.82 -3.20 5.20
C GLU A 18 -12.76 -3.14 6.33
N ARG A 19 -11.54 -3.62 6.07
CA ARG A 19 -10.40 -3.36 6.96
C ARG A 19 -9.92 -1.94 6.72
N HIS A 20 -9.77 -1.17 7.79
CA HIS A 20 -9.34 0.21 7.70
C HIS A 20 -7.91 0.24 7.12
N PRO A 21 -7.60 1.04 6.08
CA PRO A 21 -6.28 1.03 5.44
C PRO A 21 -5.10 1.24 6.40
N GLU A 22 -5.30 2.05 7.44
CA GLU A 22 -4.35 2.30 8.53
C GLU A 22 -4.05 1.06 9.36
N GLU A 23 -5.02 0.16 9.56
CA GLU A 23 -4.80 -1.10 10.27
C GLU A 23 -3.95 -2.05 9.42
N VAL A 24 -4.27 -2.16 8.12
CA VAL A 24 -3.49 -2.96 7.16
C VAL A 24 -2.04 -2.45 7.08
N LEU A 25 -1.86 -1.13 7.02
CA LEU A 25 -0.54 -0.50 7.06
C LEU A 25 0.22 -0.88 8.33
N LYS A 26 -0.43 -0.77 9.49
CA LYS A 26 0.20 -1.08 10.78
C LYS A 26 0.59 -2.54 10.89
N GLU A 27 -0.27 -3.45 10.44
CA GLU A 27 0.03 -4.90 10.38
C GLU A 27 1.27 -5.16 9.52
N PHE A 28 1.30 -4.61 8.31
CA PHE A 28 2.42 -4.77 7.37
C PHE A 28 3.75 -4.19 7.90
N ILE A 29 3.70 -3.07 8.63
CA ILE A 29 4.88 -2.50 9.29
C ILE A 29 5.34 -3.36 10.47
N THR A 30 4.41 -3.90 11.26
CA THR A 30 4.72 -4.64 12.49
C THR A 30 5.50 -5.93 12.22
N GLU A 31 5.34 -6.52 11.04
CA GLU A 31 6.08 -7.70 10.61
C GLU A 31 7.61 -7.48 10.50
N ASP A 32 8.06 -6.30 10.07
CA ASP A 32 9.49 -5.95 9.99
C ASP A 32 9.70 -4.43 10.10
N PRO A 33 9.56 -3.85 11.31
CA PRO A 33 9.47 -2.42 11.53
C PRO A 33 10.79 -1.66 11.34
N ASP A 34 11.90 -2.38 11.15
CA ASP A 34 13.23 -1.83 10.91
C ASP A 34 13.65 -1.95 9.43
N SER A 35 12.73 -2.42 8.57
CA SER A 35 12.97 -2.52 7.13
C SER A 35 12.93 -1.16 6.42
N ALA A 36 13.47 -1.13 5.20
CA ALA A 36 13.30 -0.03 4.28
C ALA A 36 12.01 -0.21 3.49
N TYR A 37 11.18 0.83 3.49
CA TYR A 37 9.92 0.84 2.76
C TYR A 37 10.00 1.83 1.61
N THR A 38 9.31 1.51 0.52
CA THR A 38 9.09 2.44 -0.59
C THR A 38 7.61 2.47 -0.92
N PHE A 39 7.09 3.62 -1.34
CA PHE A 39 5.75 3.66 -1.90
C PHE A 39 5.68 4.58 -3.11
N ASP A 40 4.79 4.23 -4.03
CA ASP A 40 4.48 5.02 -5.21
C ASP A 40 2.96 4.97 -5.48
N SER A 41 2.47 5.94 -6.24
CA SER A 41 1.07 6.03 -6.62
C SER A 41 0.94 6.74 -7.96
N GLU A 42 0.00 6.29 -8.80
CA GLU A 42 -0.45 7.12 -9.91
C GLU A 42 -0.99 8.47 -9.38
N ARG A 43 -0.83 9.52 -10.20
CA ARG A 43 -1.28 10.88 -9.84
C ARG A 43 -2.77 10.87 -9.48
N ASP A 44 -3.08 11.40 -8.30
CA ASP A 44 -4.45 11.51 -7.75
C ASP A 44 -5.18 10.17 -7.51
N ALA A 45 -4.48 9.03 -7.60
CA ALA A 45 -5.09 7.73 -7.36
C ALA A 45 -5.50 7.56 -5.90
N PRO A 46 -6.66 6.91 -5.63
CA PRO A 46 -7.14 6.63 -4.27
C PRO A 46 -6.37 5.51 -3.57
N GLN A 47 -5.40 4.91 -4.26
CA GLN A 47 -4.60 3.80 -3.77
C GLN A 47 -3.11 4.03 -4.04
N SER A 48 -2.27 3.43 -3.21
CA SER A 48 -0.82 3.50 -3.32
C SER A 48 -0.23 2.10 -3.15
N GLU A 49 0.84 1.80 -3.87
CA GLU A 49 1.62 0.58 -3.66
C GLU A 49 2.66 0.85 -2.57
N LEU A 50 2.68 0.04 -1.51
CA LEU A 50 3.70 0.06 -0.48
C LEU A 50 4.53 -1.22 -0.56
N CYS A 51 5.83 -1.08 -0.70
CA CYS A 51 6.78 -2.17 -0.78
C CYS A 51 7.76 -2.16 0.39
N ARG A 52 8.10 -3.35 0.86
CA ARG A 52 9.13 -3.63 1.86
C ARG A 52 10.29 -4.36 1.19
N GLU A 53 11.51 -3.86 1.40
CA GLU A 53 12.72 -4.53 0.93
C GLU A 53 13.13 -5.63 1.92
N GLY A 54 12.80 -6.89 1.62
CA GLY A 54 13.12 -8.02 2.47
C GLY A 54 14.59 -8.43 2.36
N LYS A 55 15.29 -8.53 3.50
CA LYS A 55 16.73 -8.86 3.57
C LYS A 55 17.11 -10.14 2.79
N ASN A 56 16.25 -11.16 2.79
CA ASN A 56 16.48 -12.46 2.14
C ASN A 56 15.30 -12.98 1.30
N LYS A 57 14.12 -12.36 1.41
CA LYS A 57 12.86 -12.86 0.82
C LYS A 57 12.43 -12.11 -0.46
N GLY A 58 13.27 -11.18 -0.93
CA GLY A 58 12.92 -10.29 -2.03
C GLY A 58 12.01 -9.15 -1.58
N ARG A 59 11.56 -8.36 -2.56
CA ARG A 59 10.66 -7.22 -2.37
C ARG A 59 9.22 -7.70 -2.27
N GLU A 60 8.53 -7.29 -1.21
CA GLU A 60 7.12 -7.61 -0.98
C GLU A 60 6.29 -6.33 -1.04
N CYS A 61 5.20 -6.33 -1.81
CA CYS A 61 4.37 -5.15 -2.03
C CYS A 61 2.90 -5.43 -1.74
N ILE A 62 2.21 -4.43 -1.18
CA ILE A 62 0.76 -4.42 -0.96
C ILE A 62 0.13 -3.19 -1.60
N MET A 63 -1.11 -3.33 -2.05
CA MET A 63 -1.95 -2.22 -2.47
C MET A 63 -2.74 -1.70 -1.28
N LEU A 64 -2.55 -0.44 -0.91
CA LEU A 64 -3.30 0.23 0.14
C LEU A 64 -4.33 1.17 -0.49
N GLN A 65 -5.58 1.08 -0.04
CA GLN A 65 -6.67 2.00 -0.41
C GLN A 65 -6.48 3.34 0.31
N MET A 66 -5.39 4.03 -0.01
CA MET A 66 -4.96 5.28 0.60
C MET A 66 -4.23 6.13 -0.44
N HIS A 67 -4.61 7.41 -0.56
CA HIS A 67 -3.86 8.39 -1.35
C HIS A 67 -2.42 8.53 -0.84
N SER A 68 -1.46 8.79 -1.74
CA SER A 68 -0.04 8.90 -1.38
C SER A 68 0.26 9.98 -0.35
N THR A 69 -0.46 11.10 -0.37
CA THR A 69 -0.35 12.16 0.66
C THR A 69 -0.76 11.67 2.04
N ARG A 70 -1.82 10.84 2.11
CA ARG A 70 -2.27 10.22 3.36
C ARG A 70 -1.32 9.13 3.82
N LEU A 71 -0.78 8.32 2.89
CA LEU A 71 0.22 7.30 3.20
C LEU A 71 1.52 7.91 3.72
N PHE A 72 1.97 9.02 3.12
CA PHE A 72 3.11 9.80 3.59
C PHE A 72 2.93 10.24 5.05
N GLN A 73 1.76 10.76 5.42
CA GLN A 73 1.47 11.13 6.81
C GLN A 73 1.41 9.90 7.72
N ALA A 74 0.71 8.84 7.30
CA ALA A 74 0.54 7.65 8.12
C ALA A 74 1.86 6.95 8.43
N MET A 75 2.80 6.89 7.49
CA MET A 75 4.15 6.37 7.74
C MET A 75 4.90 7.21 8.79
N GLN A 76 4.79 8.54 8.74
CA GLN A 76 5.41 9.43 9.74
C GLN A 76 4.78 9.24 11.14
N ASP A 77 3.47 9.04 11.21
CA ASP A 77 2.76 8.73 12.46
C ASP A 77 3.24 7.39 13.07
N GLN A 78 3.75 6.47 12.24
CA GLN A 78 4.39 5.22 12.67
C GLN A 78 5.89 5.38 13.00
N GLY A 79 6.43 6.59 12.95
CA GLY A 79 7.82 6.90 13.28
C GLY A 79 8.82 6.66 12.15
N PHE A 80 8.40 6.82 10.90
CA PHE A 80 9.28 6.79 9.73
C PHE A 80 9.57 8.20 9.20
N TYR A 81 10.80 8.41 8.74
CA TYR A 81 11.13 9.55 7.88
C TYR A 81 10.97 9.13 6.43
N CYS A 82 10.15 9.86 5.67
CA CYS A 82 9.89 9.59 4.26
C CYS A 82 10.36 10.74 3.38
N ALA A 83 11.04 10.43 2.28
CA ALA A 83 11.52 11.44 1.33
C ALA A 83 11.64 10.88 -0.09
N LEU A 84 11.59 11.78 -1.09
CA LEU A 84 11.99 11.41 -2.44
C LEU A 84 13.50 11.12 -2.48
N PRO A 85 13.94 10.12 -3.28
CA PRO A 85 15.34 9.88 -3.55
C PRO A 85 16.04 11.13 -4.12
N MET A 86 17.35 11.23 -3.89
CA MET A 86 18.19 12.26 -4.50
C MET A 86 18.32 12.12 -6.02
N ASP A 87 18.11 10.90 -6.53
CA ASP A 87 18.11 10.61 -7.95
C ASP A 87 16.79 11.13 -8.58
N PRO A 88 16.85 12.17 -9.42
CA PRO A 88 15.65 12.81 -9.97
C PRO A 88 14.91 11.93 -10.98
N THR A 89 15.48 10.78 -11.37
CA THR A 89 14.82 9.80 -12.25
C THR A 89 13.87 8.86 -11.49
N ARG A 90 13.89 8.90 -10.15
CA ARG A 90 13.07 8.05 -9.28
C ARG A 90 11.89 8.84 -8.73
N THR A 91 10.70 8.27 -8.83
CA THR A 91 9.44 8.91 -8.43
C THR A 91 8.84 8.35 -7.15
N TYR A 92 9.31 7.18 -6.72
CA TYR A 92 8.86 6.55 -5.48
C TYR A 92 9.41 7.31 -4.26
N ILE A 93 8.72 7.21 -3.13
CA ILE A 93 9.15 7.76 -1.85
C ILE A 93 9.83 6.67 -1.03
N GLU A 94 10.98 6.98 -0.42
CA GLU A 94 11.70 6.10 0.51
C GLU A 94 11.35 6.45 1.95
N CYS A 95 10.94 5.46 2.73
CA CYS A 95 10.64 5.58 4.15
C CYS A 95 11.61 4.73 4.98
N LYS A 96 12.25 5.36 5.97
CA LYS A 96 13.21 4.72 6.88
C LYS A 96 12.82 4.98 8.32
N ARG A 97 12.97 3.97 9.18
CA ARG A 97 12.64 4.09 10.60
C ARG A 97 13.49 5.18 11.24
N LEU A 98 12.87 6.06 12.02
CA LEU A 98 13.60 7.06 12.79
C LEU A 98 14.38 6.38 13.93
N PRO A 99 15.64 6.79 14.18
CA PRO A 99 16.37 6.40 15.38
C PRO A 99 15.59 6.81 16.63
N LYS A 100 15.62 5.96 17.66
CA LYS A 100 15.10 6.30 18.99
C LYS A 100 16.09 7.14 19.78
#